data_AF-A0A6L6DLV3-F1
#
_entry.id   AF-A0A6L6DLV3-F1
#
_cell.length_a   1.000
_cell.length_b   1.000
_cell.length_c   1.000
_cell.angle_alpha   90.00
_cell.angle_beta   90.00
_cell.angle_gamma   90.00
#
_symmetry.space_group_name_H-M   'P 1'
#
loop_
_entity.id
_entity.type
_entity.pdbx_description
1 polymer ?
#
loop_
_entity_poly.entity_id
_entity_poly.type
_entity_poly.pdbx_seq_one_letter_code
_entity_poly.pdbx_strand_id
1 'polypeptide(L)'
;MSEKDNSQNTPAVSDADDLPEQLRIRREKRAAIIERGTEPYPVEVPRTKSIKEIRETHNELAIDVATGIIESVAGRVIFKRDTGKLCFAT
;
A
#
# COMPACT_ATOMS: atom_id res chain seq x y z
N MET A 1 6.50 -27.73 29.05
CA MET A 1 5.92 -26.40 29.34
C MET A 1 7.01 -25.49 29.85
N SER A 2 7.40 -24.50 29.07
CA SER A 2 8.15 -23.31 29.53
C SER A 2 7.91 -22.24 28.48
N GLU A 3 6.80 -21.53 28.67
CA GLU A 3 6.45 -20.32 27.94
C GLU A 3 7.50 -19.26 28.27
N LYS A 4 8.22 -18.77 27.24
CA LYS A 4 9.01 -17.55 27.36
C LYS A 4 8.19 -16.44 26.73
N ASP A 5 7.59 -15.65 27.62
CA ASP A 5 6.88 -14.42 27.35
C ASP A 5 7.84 -13.42 26.68
N ASN A 6 7.69 -13.19 25.38
CA ASN A 6 8.47 -12.22 24.62
C ASN A 6 7.84 -10.83 24.79
N SER A 7 7.91 -10.33 26.02
CA SER A 7 7.67 -8.92 26.30
C SER A 7 8.91 -8.13 25.91
N GLN A 8 8.67 -6.96 25.31
CA GLN A 8 9.61 -5.91 24.92
C GLN A 8 10.02 -5.87 23.44
N ASN A 9 9.12 -5.33 22.62
CA ASN A 9 9.53 -4.44 21.54
C ASN A 9 8.57 -3.24 21.47
N THR A 10 8.62 -2.37 22.48
CA THR A 10 8.04 -1.04 22.41
C THR A 10 9.16 -0.10 21.97
N PRO A 11 9.15 0.44 20.73
CA PRO A 11 10.10 1.50 20.40
C PRO A 11 9.74 2.72 21.25
N ALA A 12 10.69 3.13 22.09
CA ALA A 12 10.61 4.28 22.96
C ALA A 12 10.13 5.52 22.19
N VAL A 13 9.09 6.16 22.73
CA VAL A 13 8.53 7.40 22.22
C VAL A 13 9.30 8.55 22.87
N SER A 14 10.47 8.87 22.31
CA SER A 14 11.18 10.12 22.59
C SER A 14 11.67 10.65 21.24
N ASP A 15 11.39 11.93 20.99
CA ASP A 15 11.57 12.69 19.72
C ASP A 15 10.28 12.85 18.91
N ALA A 16 9.25 13.40 19.55
CA ALA A 16 8.05 13.89 18.87
C ALA A 16 8.27 15.23 18.12
N ASP A 17 9.37 15.94 18.39
CA ASP A 17 9.63 17.30 17.88
C ASP A 17 10.59 17.37 16.68
N ASP A 18 11.24 16.28 16.29
CA ASP A 18 12.20 16.26 15.17
C ASP A 18 11.81 15.28 14.05
N LEU A 19 10.51 14.99 13.95
CA LEU A 19 9.97 14.16 12.88
C LEU A 19 9.76 15.04 11.65
N PRO A 20 10.44 14.76 10.51
CA PRO A 20 10.27 15.54 9.29
C PRO A 20 8.78 15.72 8.97
N GLU A 21 8.39 16.89 8.45
CA GLU A 21 6.98 17.23 8.17
C GLU A 21 6.21 16.11 7.44
N GLN A 22 6.90 15.43 6.52
CA GLN A 22 6.40 14.27 5.79
C GLN A 22 5.93 13.12 6.69
N LEU A 23 6.63 12.84 7.79
CA LEU A 23 6.29 11.80 8.73
C LEU A 23 5.08 12.18 9.59
N ARG A 24 4.98 13.45 10.00
CA ARG A 24 3.78 13.97 10.68
C ARG A 24 2.54 13.81 9.81
N ILE A 25 2.61 14.25 8.55
CA ILE A 25 1.49 14.12 7.58
C ILE A 25 1.13 12.65 7.35
N ARG A 26 2.13 11.75 7.25
CA ARG A 26 1.86 10.30 7.10
C ARG A 26 1.16 9.70 8.31
N ARG A 27 1.52 10.11 9.52
CA ARG A 27 0.86 9.68 10.76
C ARG A 27 -0.58 10.19 10.84
N GLU A 28 -0.82 11.46 10.50
CA GLU A 28 -2.16 12.03 10.44
C GLU A 28 -3.06 11.30 9.44
N LYS A 29 -2.54 11.02 8.23
CA LYS A 29 -3.27 10.21 7.24
C LYS A 29 -3.60 8.82 7.76
N ARG A 30 -2.68 8.18 8.49
CA ARG A 30 -2.93 6.89 9.13
C ARG A 30 -4.07 6.99 10.15
N ALA A 31 -4.05 8.00 11.02
CA ALA A 31 -5.11 8.22 12.00
C ALA A 31 -6.47 8.41 11.32
N ALA A 32 -6.52 9.21 10.25
CA ALA A 32 -7.73 9.43 9.46
C ALA A 32 -8.23 8.16 8.73
N ILE A 33 -7.35 7.24 8.33
CA ILE A 33 -7.74 5.95 7.75
C ILE A 33 -8.40 5.07 8.80
N ILE A 34 -7.84 5.04 10.02
CA ILE A 34 -8.40 4.28 11.16
C ILE A 34 -9.76 4.85 11.56
N GLU A 35 -9.92 6.17 11.61
CA GLU A 35 -11.18 6.83 11.94
C GLU A 35 -12.29 6.51 10.93
N ARG A 36 -11.94 6.34 9.64
CA ARG A 36 -12.88 5.85 8.62
C ARG A 36 -13.21 4.36 8.73
N GLY A 37 -12.71 3.66 9.74
CA GLY A 37 -12.94 2.22 9.95
C GLY A 37 -12.19 1.32 8.97
N THR A 38 -11.20 1.84 8.25
CA THR A 38 -10.36 1.05 7.34
C THR A 38 -9.07 0.67 8.07
N GLU A 39 -8.61 -0.58 7.91
CA GLU A 39 -7.34 -1.04 8.47
C GLU A 39 -6.17 -0.59 7.57
N PRO A 40 -5.23 0.26 8.04
CA PRO A 40 -4.09 0.68 7.22
C PRO A 40 -3.09 -0.45 6.91
N TYR A 41 -3.10 -1.49 7.73
CA TYR A 41 -2.19 -2.63 7.65
C TYR A 41 -2.99 -3.94 7.76
N PRO A 42 -3.78 -4.28 6.73
CA PRO A 42 -4.54 -5.52 6.75
C PRO A 42 -3.60 -6.72 6.77
N VAL A 43 -4.05 -7.81 7.41
CA VAL A 43 -3.29 -9.07 7.50
C VAL A 43 -3.02 -9.64 6.11
N GLU A 44 -4.00 -9.55 5.22
CA GLU A 44 -3.89 -10.03 3.85
C GLU A 44 -4.47 -9.00 2.87
N VAL A 45 -3.78 -8.82 1.74
CA VAL A 45 -4.29 -8.08 0.59
C VAL A 45 -4.54 -9.10 -0.51
N PRO A 46 -5.80 -9.30 -0.95
CA PRO A 46 -6.11 -10.30 -1.97
C PRO A 46 -5.45 -9.92 -3.29
N ARG A 47 -4.49 -10.73 -3.74
CA ARG A 47 -3.84 -10.61 -5.04
C ARG A 47 -4.16 -11.85 -5.87
N THR A 48 -4.55 -11.65 -7.12
CA THR A 48 -4.83 -12.77 -8.04
C THR A 48 -3.60 -13.13 -8.85
N LYS A 49 -2.82 -12.12 -9.28
CA LYS A 49 -1.67 -12.28 -10.17
C LYS A 49 -0.48 -11.46 -9.72
N SER A 50 0.71 -11.92 -10.10
CA SER A 50 1.93 -11.12 -9.98
C SER A 50 2.04 -10.12 -11.14
N ILE A 51 2.74 -9.00 -10.92
CA ILE A 51 3.00 -8.02 -11.98
C ILE A 51 3.76 -8.66 -13.16
N LYS A 52 4.63 -9.63 -12.88
CA LYS A 52 5.37 -10.37 -13.91
C LYS A 52 4.43 -11.18 -14.80
N GLU A 53 3.52 -11.96 -14.21
CA GLU A 53 2.54 -12.75 -14.95
C GLU A 53 1.62 -11.90 -15.83
N ILE A 54 1.17 -10.75 -15.33
CA ILE A 54 0.32 -9.82 -16.10
C ILE A 54 1.08 -9.29 -17.31
N ARG A 55 2.35 -8.92 -17.15
CA ARG A 55 3.19 -8.44 -18.24
C ARG A 55 3.46 -9.52 -19.29
N GLU A 56 3.64 -10.77 -18.88
CA GLU A 56 3.83 -11.90 -19.79
C GLU A 56 2.54 -12.24 -20.54
N THR A 57 1.40 -12.27 -19.83
CA THR A 57 0.09 -12.63 -20.39
C THR A 57 -0.44 -11.59 -21.38
N HIS A 58 -0.19 -10.31 -21.12
CA HIS A 58 -0.69 -9.21 -21.95
C HIS A 58 0.40 -8.55 -22.81
N ASN A 59 1.52 -9.25 -23.07
CA ASN A 59 2.63 -8.71 -23.85
C ASN A 59 2.25 -8.33 -25.29
N GLU A 60 1.31 -9.06 -25.89
CA GLU A 60 0.88 -8.89 -27.28
C GLU A 60 -0.45 -8.12 -27.41
N LEU A 61 -0.92 -7.50 -26.33
CA LEU A 61 -2.16 -6.74 -26.37
C LEU A 61 -1.99 -5.47 -27.22
N ALA A 62 -2.89 -5.27 -28.17
CA ALA A 62 -2.90 -4.07 -29.00
C ALA A 62 -3.17 -2.81 -28.16
N ILE A 63 -2.64 -1.68 -28.62
CA ILE A 63 -2.83 -0.38 -27.99
C ILE A 63 -4.33 -0.02 -28.00
N ASP A 64 -4.82 0.55 -26.90
CA ASP A 64 -6.21 0.99 -26.74
C ASP A 64 -7.27 -0.13 -26.77
N VAL A 65 -6.87 -1.36 -26.41
CA VAL A 65 -7.79 -2.50 -26.30
C VAL A 65 -8.03 -2.89 -24.84
N ALA A 66 -9.30 -2.96 -24.46
CA ALA A 66 -9.72 -3.48 -23.16
C ALA A 66 -9.99 -5.00 -23.26
N THR A 67 -9.35 -5.79 -22.39
CA THR A 67 -9.54 -7.27 -22.36
C THR A 67 -10.79 -7.70 -21.59
N GLY A 68 -11.33 -6.84 -20.73
CA GLY A 68 -12.44 -7.17 -19.82
C GLY A 68 -12.05 -8.09 -18.65
N ILE A 69 -10.77 -8.41 -18.50
CA ILE A 69 -10.27 -9.29 -17.43
C ILE A 69 -10.05 -8.47 -16.16
N ILE A 70 -10.62 -8.92 -15.04
CA ILE A 70 -10.50 -8.27 -13.72
C ILE A 70 -9.41 -9.00 -12.95
N GLU A 71 -8.30 -8.30 -12.67
CA GLU A 71 -7.17 -8.82 -11.90
C GLU A 71 -6.87 -7.90 -10.72
N SER A 72 -6.45 -8.48 -9.59
CA SER A 72 -5.99 -7.75 -8.41
C SER A 72 -4.48 -7.85 -8.26
N VAL A 73 -3.82 -6.70 -8.12
CA VAL A 73 -2.37 -6.57 -7.94
C VAL A 73 -2.04 -5.78 -6.68
N ALA A 74 -0.88 -6.07 -6.09
CA ALA A 74 -0.32 -5.33 -4.97
C ALA A 74 1.14 -4.94 -5.27
N GLY A 75 1.53 -3.73 -4.88
CA GLY A 75 2.87 -3.21 -5.14
C GLY A 75 3.15 -1.92 -4.39
N ARG A 76 4.37 -1.40 -4.56
CA ARG A 76 4.79 -0.12 -4.00
C ARG A 76 4.60 0.98 -5.04
N VAL A 77 3.88 2.03 -4.68
CA VAL A 77 3.77 3.24 -5.51
C VAL A 77 5.07 4.03 -5.44
N ILE A 78 5.77 4.14 -6.57
CA ILE A 78 7.01 4.91 -6.74
C ILE A 78 6.70 6.26 -7.41
N PHE A 79 5.78 6.26 -8.37
CA PHE A 79 5.37 7.47 -9.08
C PHE A 79 3.85 7.62 -9.04
N LYS A 80 3.38 8.85 -8.83
CA LYS A 80 1.96 9.19 -8.84
C LYS A 80 1.76 10.54 -9.51
N ARG A 81 0.82 10.61 -10.46
CA ARG A 81 0.42 11.84 -11.14
C ARG A 81 -1.11 11.95 -11.16
N ASP A 82 -1.61 13.05 -10.62
CA ASP A 82 -3.04 13.34 -10.59
C ASP A 82 -3.38 14.40 -11.65
N THR A 83 -4.41 14.14 -12.45
CA THR A 83 -4.93 15.08 -13.45
C THR A 83 -6.46 15.10 -13.41
N GLY A 84 -7.03 16.06 -12.66
CA GLY A 84 -8.48 16.25 -12.58
C GLY A 84 -9.22 15.00 -12.11
N LYS A 85 -9.92 14.33 -13.02
CA LYS A 85 -10.72 13.11 -12.75
C LYS A 85 -9.96 11.80 -12.95
N LEU A 86 -8.69 11.85 -13.36
CA LEU A 86 -7.88 10.66 -13.67
C LEU A 86 -6.52 10.72 -12.98
N CYS A 87 -6.18 9.63 -12.30
CA CYS A 87 -4.92 9.48 -11.57
C CYS A 87 -4.13 8.29 -12.13
N PHE A 88 -2.81 8.46 -12.25
CA PHE A 88 -1.88 7.44 -12.71
C PHE A 88 -0.87 7.13 -11.62
N ALA A 89 -0.53 5.84 -11.47
CA ALA A 89 0.50 5.38 -10.55
C ALA A 89 1.40 4.31 -11.20
N THR A 90 2.63 4.19 -10.70
CA THR A 90 3.60 3.16 -11.09
C THR A 90 4.23 2.56 -9.85
#